data_AF-A0A0F9M6Q5-F1
#
_entry.id   AF-A0A0F9M6Q5-F1
#
_cell.length_a   1.000
_cell.length_b   1.000
_cell.length_c   1.000
_cell.angle_alpha   90.00
_cell.angle_beta   90.00
_cell.angle_gamma   90.00
#
_symmetry.space_group_name_H-M   'P 1'
#
loop_
_entity.id
_entity.type
_entity.pdbx_description
1 polymer ?
#
loop_
_entity_poly.entity_id
_entity_poly.type
_entity_poly.pdbx_seq_one_letter_code
_entity_poly.pdbx_strand_id
1 'polypeptide(L)'
;MVFKPTEYLPYDFANRRHIGPSPAEMSDMLKTVGAQSLAALIDDTMPAQIRQKEPLDFGKPMSEREVLEHMRVVAGKNKVLTSLIG
;
A
#
# COMPACT_ATOMS: atom_id res chain seq x y z
N MET A 1 -14.47 19.37 27.55
CA MET A 1 -14.01 19.45 26.14
C MET A 1 -14.61 18.28 25.38
N VAL A 2 -15.27 18.53 24.25
CA VAL A 2 -15.84 17.48 23.39
C VAL A 2 -14.74 17.03 22.43
N PHE A 3 -14.51 15.72 22.35
CA PHE A 3 -13.57 15.13 21.39
C PHE A 3 -13.95 15.49 19.96
N LYS A 4 -13.00 16.04 19.19
CA LYS A 4 -13.14 16.23 17.73
C LYS A 4 -12.44 15.06 17.02
N PRO A 5 -13.17 14.26 16.24
CA PRO A 5 -12.56 13.27 15.36
C PRO A 5 -11.58 13.95 14.41
N THR A 6 -10.47 13.28 14.15
CA THR A 6 -9.47 13.74 13.17
C THR A 6 -9.70 13.01 11.85
N GLU A 7 -9.21 13.56 10.74
CA GLU A 7 -9.15 12.85 9.45
C GLU A 7 -8.04 11.78 9.41
N TYR A 8 -7.53 11.38 10.57
CA TYR A 8 -6.56 10.30 10.69
C TYR A 8 -7.17 8.98 10.21
N LEU A 9 -6.76 8.56 9.03
CA LEU A 9 -7.04 7.22 8.50
C LEU A 9 -5.91 6.26 8.92
N PRO A 10 -6.07 5.47 10.01
CA PRO A 10 -5.07 4.48 10.42
C PRO A 10 -4.81 3.39 9.36
N TYR A 11 -5.67 3.32 8.35
CA TYR A 11 -5.62 2.34 7.25
C TYR A 11 -4.70 2.79 6.10
N ASP A 12 -4.24 4.05 6.09
CA ASP A 12 -3.33 4.56 5.06
C ASP A 12 -1.86 4.22 5.40
N PHE A 13 -1.56 2.92 5.47
CA PHE A 13 -0.22 2.43 5.78
C PHE A 13 0.78 2.76 4.65
N ALA A 14 0.35 2.59 3.40
CA ALA A 14 1.21 2.73 2.23
C ALA A 14 1.82 4.14 2.15
N ASN A 15 1.00 5.19 2.24
CA ASN A 15 1.47 6.57 2.11
C ASN A 15 2.24 7.08 3.36
N ARG A 16 2.18 6.36 4.48
CA ARG A 16 2.75 6.82 5.76
C ARG A 16 3.98 6.06 6.23
N ARG A 17 4.14 4.81 5.80
CA ARG A 17 5.20 3.90 6.30
C ARG A 17 5.96 3.19 5.19
N HIS A 18 5.32 2.93 4.05
CA HIS A 18 5.92 2.13 2.98
C HIS A 18 6.55 3.00 1.88
N ILE A 19 5.83 4.01 1.42
CA ILE A 19 6.32 4.95 0.40
C ILE A 19 7.24 5.95 1.09
N GLY A 20 8.51 5.94 0.72
CA GLY A 20 9.54 6.80 1.30
C GLY A 20 9.34 8.28 0.95
N PRO A 21 9.31 8.65 -0.35
CA PRO A 21 9.15 10.03 -0.76
C PRO A 21 7.80 10.61 -0.31
N SER A 22 7.86 11.71 0.44
CA SER A 22 6.71 12.53 0.77
C SER A 22 6.14 13.23 -0.48
N PRO A 23 4.90 13.74 -0.44
CA PRO A 23 4.33 14.48 -1.58
C PRO A 23 5.19 15.67 -2.04
N ALA A 24 5.89 16.33 -1.12
CA ALA A 24 6.81 17.42 -1.45
C ALA A 24 8.05 16.90 -2.18
N GLU A 25 8.69 15.85 -1.68
CA GLU A 25 9.85 15.21 -2.34
C GLU A 25 9.47 14.67 -3.72
N MET A 26 8.29 14.05 -3.85
CA MET A 26 7.76 13.60 -5.16
C MET A 26 7.61 14.76 -6.14
N SER A 27 7.15 15.93 -5.68
CA SER A 27 7.04 17.12 -6.54
C SER A 27 8.41 17.57 -7.07
N ASP A 28 9.43 17.55 -6.21
CA ASP A 28 10.79 17.95 -6.62
C ASP A 28 11.46 16.93 -7.53
N MET A 29 11.22 15.64 -7.30
CA MET A 29 11.62 14.56 -8.21
C MET A 29 10.97 14.71 -9.59
N LEU A 30 9.66 14.98 -9.65
CA LEU A 30 8.94 15.16 -10.92
C LEU A 30 9.47 16.35 -11.73
N LYS A 31 9.79 17.46 -11.07
CA LYS A 31 10.46 18.61 -11.72
C LYS A 31 11.82 18.22 -12.31
N THR A 32 12.60 17.44 -11.56
CA THR A 32 13.93 17.00 -11.98
C THR A 32 13.88 16.17 -13.26
N VAL A 33 12.87 15.29 -13.39
CA VAL A 33 12.68 14.46 -14.59
C VAL A 33 11.81 15.15 -15.67
N GLY A 34 11.35 16.38 -15.44
CA GLY A 34 10.54 17.14 -16.38
C GLY A 34 9.10 16.66 -16.56
N ALA A 35 8.59 15.82 -15.66
CA ALA A 35 7.23 15.26 -15.74
C ALA A 35 6.21 16.18 -15.05
N GLN A 36 5.05 16.36 -15.68
CA GLN A 36 3.98 17.24 -15.17
C GLN A 36 3.24 16.64 -13.97
N SER A 37 3.18 15.31 -13.89
CA SER A 37 2.58 14.57 -12.78
C SER A 37 3.10 13.13 -12.77
N LEU A 38 2.86 12.41 -11.67
CA LEU A 38 3.15 10.98 -11.62
C LEU A 38 2.34 10.19 -12.68
N ALA A 39 1.10 10.58 -12.94
CA ALA A 39 0.27 9.93 -13.95
C ALA A 39 0.85 10.13 -15.36
N ALA A 40 1.23 11.37 -15.71
CA ALA A 40 1.88 11.68 -16.98
C ALA A 40 3.19 10.90 -17.17
N LEU A 41 4.01 10.81 -16.10
CA LEU A 41 5.23 10.00 -16.13
C LEU A 41 4.95 8.52 -16.42
N ILE A 42 3.89 7.96 -15.84
CA ILE A 42 3.47 6.58 -16.08
C ILE A 42 2.99 6.41 -17.53
N ASP A 43 2.22 7.36 -18.07
CA ASP A 43 1.72 7.35 -19.45
C ASP A 43 2.87 7.36 -20.47
N ASP A 44 3.91 8.15 -20.21
CA ASP A 44 5.10 8.24 -21.07
C ASP A 44 5.99 6.98 -20.98
N THR A 45 5.94 6.25 -19.86
CA THR A 45 6.81 5.09 -19.60
C THR A 45 6.19 3.76 -20.03
N MET A 46 4.88 3.59 -19.87
CA MET A 46 4.18 2.32 -20.08
C MET A 46 3.39 2.30 -21.39
N PRO A 47 3.69 1.40 -22.35
CA PRO A 47 2.91 1.28 -23.57
C PRO A 47 1.45 0.94 -23.27
N ALA A 48 0.52 1.75 -23.79
CA ALA A 48 -0.91 1.61 -23.53
C ALA A 48 -1.48 0.23 -23.91
N GLN A 49 -0.88 -0.44 -24.90
CA GLN A 49 -1.32 -1.75 -25.40
C GLN A 49 -1.17 -2.86 -24.36
N ILE A 50 -0.23 -2.71 -23.41
CA ILE A 50 0.02 -3.71 -22.36
C ILE A 50 -0.40 -3.22 -20.97
N ARG A 51 -0.90 -1.99 -20.85
CA ARG A 51 -1.33 -1.44 -19.58
C ARG A 51 -2.67 -2.04 -19.17
N GLN A 52 -2.76 -2.44 -17.91
CA GLN A 52 -4.00 -2.89 -17.30
C GLN A 52 -5.07 -1.77 -17.33
N LYS A 53 -6.26 -2.09 -17.83
CA LYS A 53 -7.36 -1.12 -18.01
C LYS A 53 -8.13 -0.87 -16.72
N GLU A 54 -8.42 -1.94 -15.99
CA GLU A 54 -9.20 -1.89 -14.75
C GLU A 54 -8.29 -1.99 -13.53
N PRO A 55 -8.55 -1.26 -12.44
CA PRO A 55 -7.80 -1.43 -11.19
C PRO A 55 -7.84 -2.87 -10.66
N LEU A 56 -6.81 -3.27 -9.91
CA LEU A 56 -6.84 -4.54 -9.19
C LEU A 56 -7.87 -4.45 -8.05
N ASP A 57 -8.75 -5.44 -7.96
CA ASP A 57 -9.70 -5.57 -6.85
C ASP A 57 -9.18 -6.58 -5.83
N PHE A 58 -8.64 -6.06 -4.73
CA PHE A 58 -8.23 -6.83 -3.57
C PHE A 58 -9.19 -6.64 -2.38
N GLY A 59 -10.32 -5.95 -2.59
CA GLY A 59 -11.18 -5.47 -1.53
C GLY A 59 -10.57 -4.32 -0.72
N LYS A 60 -11.14 -4.06 0.47
CA LYS A 60 -10.71 -2.97 1.33
C LYS A 60 -9.32 -3.25 1.94
N PRO A 61 -8.38 -2.29 1.93
CA PRO A 61 -7.09 -2.48 2.58
C PRO A 61 -7.25 -2.65 4.10
N MET A 62 -6.43 -3.53 4.67
CA MET A 62 -6.28 -3.69 6.12
C MET A 62 -5.26 -2.69 6.66
N SER A 63 -5.52 -2.14 7.85
CA SER A 63 -4.48 -1.47 8.65
C SER A 63 -3.44 -2.48 9.13
N GLU A 64 -2.28 -1.99 9.56
CA GLU A 64 -1.21 -2.81 10.14
C GLU A 64 -1.69 -3.68 11.30
N ARG A 65 -2.56 -3.15 12.17
CA ARG A 65 -3.11 -3.92 13.30
C ARG A 65 -4.07 -5.01 12.81
N GLU A 66 -4.92 -4.71 11.82
CA GLU A 66 -5.87 -5.66 11.27
C GLU A 66 -5.17 -6.81 10.56
N VAL A 67 -4.11 -6.53 9.79
CA VAL A 67 -3.37 -7.59 9.11
C VAL A 67 -2.64 -8.49 10.11
N LEU A 68 -2.05 -7.94 11.17
CA LEU A 68 -1.42 -8.74 12.22
C LEU A 68 -2.44 -9.66 12.93
N GLU A 69 -3.63 -9.15 13.23
CA GLU A 69 -4.68 -9.95 13.83
C GLU A 69 -5.20 -11.04 12.88
N HIS A 70 -5.46 -10.68 11.62
CA HIS A 70 -5.86 -11.63 10.59
C HIS A 70 -4.85 -12.78 10.47
N MET A 71 -3.56 -12.45 10.40
CA MET A 71 -2.49 -13.44 10.30
C MET A 71 -2.37 -14.31 11.55
N ARG A 72 -2.62 -13.79 12.75
CA ARG A 72 -2.68 -14.62 13.98
C ARG A 72 -3.81 -15.64 13.92
N VAL A 73 -5.01 -15.22 13.48
CA VAL A 73 -6.16 -16.13 13.32
C VAL A 73 -5.85 -17.21 12.29
N VAL A 74 -5.24 -16.85 11.16
CA VAL A 74 -4.82 -17.82 10.13
C VAL A 74 -3.76 -18.77 10.68
N ALA A 75 -2.73 -18.26 11.37
CA ALA A 75 -1.68 -19.06 11.97
C ALA A 75 -2.19 -20.02 13.06
N GLY A 76 -3.23 -19.62 13.81
CA GLY A 76 -3.88 -20.47 14.81
C GLY A 76 -4.54 -21.73 14.25
N LYS A 77 -4.71 -21.83 12.92
CA LYS A 77 -5.20 -23.04 12.24
C LYS A 77 -4.10 -24.07 12.02
N ASN A 78 -2.83 -23.69 12.14
CA ASN A 78 -1.71 -24.60 11.96
C ASN A 78 -1.59 -25.56 13.14
N LYS A 79 -1.13 -26.78 12.87
CA LYS A 79 -0.74 -27.74 13.92
C LYS A 79 0.78 -27.81 13.96
N VAL A 80 1.34 -27.40 15.08
CA VAL A 80 2.77 -27.57 15.34
C VAL A 80 3.00 -29.02 15.73
N LEU A 81 3.69 -29.78 14.88
CA LEU A 81 4.00 -31.19 15.09
C LEU A 81 5.51 -31.37 15.25
N THR A 82 5.90 -32.41 15.97
CA THR A 82 7.26 -32.95 15.84
C THR A 82 7.34 -33.72 14.54
N SER A 83 7.89 -33.09 13.51
CA SER A 83 8.02 -33.69 12.18
C SER A 83 9.27 -34.58 12.09
N LEU A 84 9.06 -35.90 11.97
CA LEU A 84 10.08 -36.92 11.72
C LEU A 84 10.04 -37.41 10.27
N ILE A 85 9.86 -36.48 9.33
CA ILE A 85 9.69 -36.79 7.90
C ILE A 85 11.04 -37.20 7.27
N GLY A 86 12.14 -36.82 7.92
CA GLY A 86 13.51 -37.24 7.64
C GLY A 86 14.33 -37.28 8.93
#